data_AF-A0A2W5MJ62-F1
#
_entry.id   AF-A0A2W5MJ62-F1
#
_cell.length_a   1.000
_cell.length_b   1.000
_cell.length_c   1.000
_cell.angle_alpha   90.00
_cell.angle_beta   90.00
_cell.angle_gamma   90.00
#
_symmetry.space_group_name_H-M   'P 1'
#
loop_
_entity.id
_entity.type
_entity.pdbx_description
1 polymer ?
#
loop_
_entity_poly.entity_id
_entity_poly.type
_entity_poly.pdbx_seq_one_letter_code
_entity_poly.pdbx_strand_id
1 'polypeptide(L)'
;MPGRHHRWLLLLPLLAACSQKPAVEPPPRANDPVPATSASSIISVPVEIDRALIAQAIERAMPRQLWRIDRPGTRCVQPKRVKLFGKQIKVTPPIDCHIIGEVTRGPIRLRGNGRDLIADIPIHAQVSARDVGGLLKGETATGDAMAHARLQLGIDDQWRPHGTLKLSYDWSQKPGIDFLGQRITFADKVDRKIAPVLRDLERQLPHELAKVDLRSKIERLWRAAFTSLSLNEHDPPVWMRITPQRFLFDGYGNSGAQLRFRLGIEALTETVVGDRPVDPQPTGLPSPARAPIDDALHFFLPVRADYAQLEPVILRALHKRAARPFELPKLGPIIARFDKLTAYGTTGNRIAVGVTLAARPASGKLGDTHGTV
;
A
#
# COMPACT_ATOMS: atom_id res chain seq x y z
N MET A 1 -1.81 61.41 109.63
CA MET A 1 -1.66 59.94 109.79
C MET A 1 -1.76 59.26 108.41
N PRO A 2 -1.09 58.12 108.21
CA PRO A 2 -0.30 57.80 107.01
C PRO A 2 -0.99 56.83 106.02
N GLY A 3 -0.39 56.64 104.84
CA GLY A 3 -0.77 55.59 103.88
C GLY A 3 0.09 55.62 102.61
N ARG A 4 1.01 54.67 102.47
CA ARG A 4 2.20 54.68 101.59
C ARG A 4 1.97 53.81 100.32
N HIS A 5 2.81 54.02 99.28
CA HIS A 5 3.09 53.15 98.11
C HIS A 5 2.13 53.21 96.90
N HIS A 6 2.51 53.11 95.61
CA HIS A 6 3.79 52.86 94.92
C HIS A 6 3.61 53.28 93.43
N ARG A 7 4.63 53.89 92.81
CA ARG A 7 4.70 54.20 91.37
C ARG A 7 5.17 52.96 90.60
N TRP A 8 4.41 52.50 89.61
CA TRP A 8 4.87 51.54 88.60
C TRP A 8 4.68 52.15 87.20
N LEU A 9 5.81 52.49 86.54
CA LEU A 9 5.88 52.78 85.12
C LEU A 9 5.90 51.45 84.35
N LEU A 10 4.93 51.25 83.44
CA LEU A 10 4.93 50.15 82.48
C LEU A 10 5.57 50.63 81.17
N LEU A 11 6.73 50.07 80.85
CA LEU A 11 7.35 50.14 79.52
C LEU A 11 6.61 49.19 78.56
N LEU A 12 6.15 49.73 77.42
CA LEU A 12 5.67 48.95 76.28
C LEU A 12 6.86 48.50 75.40
N PRO A 13 6.98 47.21 75.05
CA PRO A 13 7.93 46.76 74.05
C PRO A 13 7.34 46.90 72.63
N LEU A 14 8.07 47.57 71.74
CA LEU A 14 7.81 47.60 70.30
C LEU A 14 8.21 46.25 69.69
N LEU A 15 7.23 45.41 69.35
CA LEU A 15 7.41 44.21 68.54
C LEU A 15 7.73 44.62 67.10
N ALA A 16 8.96 44.32 66.66
CA ALA A 16 9.36 44.37 65.27
C ALA A 16 8.60 43.28 64.49
N ALA A 17 7.58 43.68 63.72
CA ALA A 17 6.89 42.79 62.80
C ALA A 17 7.72 42.62 61.53
N CYS A 18 8.48 41.52 61.44
CA CYS A 18 9.00 41.02 60.17
C CYS A 18 7.81 40.53 59.33
N SER A 19 7.35 41.33 58.37
CA SER A 19 6.36 40.90 57.39
C SER A 19 6.98 39.80 56.51
N GLN A 20 6.58 38.54 56.73
CA GLN A 20 6.87 37.46 55.78
C GLN A 20 6.20 37.81 54.45
N LYS A 21 6.98 37.81 53.36
CA LYS A 21 6.44 38.02 52.01
C LYS A 21 5.42 36.91 51.71
N PRO A 22 4.23 37.24 51.19
CA PRO A 22 3.24 36.21 50.84
C PRO A 22 3.86 35.25 49.82
N ALA A 23 3.81 33.96 50.13
CA ALA A 23 4.22 32.93 49.19
C ALA A 23 3.26 32.98 48.00
N VAL A 24 3.79 33.25 46.81
CA VAL A 24 3.01 33.17 45.58
C VAL A 24 2.81 31.69 45.29
N GLU A 25 1.59 31.20 45.51
CA GLU A 25 1.25 29.83 45.15
C GLU A 25 1.24 29.67 43.62
N PRO A 26 1.89 28.63 43.08
CA PRO A 26 1.93 28.40 41.65
C PRO A 26 0.53 28.04 41.13
N PRO A 27 0.15 28.45 39.90
CA PRO A 27 -1.12 28.06 39.30
C PRO A 27 -1.29 26.52 39.30
N PRO A 28 -2.51 25.98 39.44
CA PRO A 28 -2.72 24.55 39.42
C PRO A 28 -2.34 23.95 38.06
N ARG A 29 -1.79 22.73 38.08
CA ARG A 29 -1.50 21.96 36.85
C ARG A 29 -2.81 21.46 36.25
N ALA A 30 -2.97 21.67 34.95
CA ALA A 30 -4.03 21.03 34.19
C ALA A 30 -3.69 19.54 34.00
N ASN A 31 -4.69 18.69 34.16
CA ASN A 31 -4.60 17.25 33.91
C ASN A 31 -5.47 16.82 32.72
N ASP A 32 -6.07 17.79 32.02
CA ASP A 32 -6.93 17.53 30.87
C ASP A 32 -6.08 17.02 29.69
N PRO A 33 -6.60 16.06 28.90
CA PRO A 33 -5.90 15.57 27.73
C PRO A 33 -5.70 16.69 26.71
N VAL A 34 -4.52 16.74 26.09
CA VAL A 34 -4.20 17.70 25.02
C VAL A 34 -5.19 17.49 23.85
N PRO A 35 -5.84 18.55 23.35
CA PRO A 35 -6.77 18.44 22.23
C PRO A 35 -6.06 17.83 21.00
N ALA A 36 -6.58 16.71 20.50
CA ALA A 36 -6.05 16.09 19.31
C ALA A 36 -6.60 16.78 18.05
N THR A 37 -5.76 17.52 17.32
CA THR A 37 -5.99 17.71 15.89
C THR A 37 -5.67 16.38 15.21
N SER A 38 -6.71 15.65 14.81
CA SER A 38 -6.59 14.40 14.07
C SER A 38 -6.95 14.64 12.61
N ALA A 39 -5.96 14.57 11.72
CA ALA A 39 -6.21 14.34 10.29
C ALA A 39 -5.46 13.08 9.86
N SER A 40 -6.06 12.31 8.96
CA SER A 40 -5.46 11.08 8.44
C SER A 40 -4.29 11.41 7.50
N SER A 41 -3.19 10.68 7.65
CA SER A 41 -2.12 10.61 6.65
C SER A 41 -2.43 9.50 5.64
N ILE A 42 -2.13 9.73 4.36
CA ILE A 42 -2.22 8.71 3.31
C ILE A 42 -0.80 8.41 2.84
N ILE A 43 -0.37 7.17 3.08
CA ILE A 43 0.92 6.65 2.68
C ILE A 43 0.70 5.78 1.44
N SER A 44 0.97 6.33 0.26
CA SER A 44 0.90 5.59 -1.01
C SER A 44 2.10 4.66 -1.15
N VAL A 45 1.86 3.38 -1.42
CA VAL A 45 2.91 2.37 -1.67
C VAL A 45 2.68 1.78 -3.06
N PRO A 46 3.44 2.22 -4.09
CA PRO A 46 3.36 1.60 -5.39
C PRO A 46 3.98 0.20 -5.30
N VAL A 47 3.20 -0.84 -5.62
CA VAL A 47 3.71 -2.21 -5.73
C VAL A 47 3.81 -2.56 -7.20
N GLU A 48 5.03 -2.75 -7.68
CA GLU A 48 5.31 -3.12 -9.06
C GLU A 48 5.58 -4.61 -9.16
N ILE A 49 4.86 -5.28 -10.06
CA ILE A 49 5.05 -6.68 -10.39
C ILE A 49 5.52 -6.79 -11.83
N ASP A 50 6.60 -7.53 -12.04
CA ASP A 50 7.12 -7.82 -13.36
C ASP A 50 6.10 -8.67 -14.15
N ARG A 51 5.75 -8.24 -15.36
CA ARG A 51 4.85 -9.00 -16.25
C ARG A 51 5.44 -10.34 -16.66
N ALA A 52 6.76 -10.52 -16.63
CA ALA A 52 7.40 -11.81 -16.88
C ALA A 52 6.92 -12.91 -15.91
N LEU A 53 6.62 -12.55 -14.65
CA LEU A 53 6.06 -13.50 -13.68
C LEU A 53 4.66 -13.97 -14.08
N ILE A 54 3.85 -13.05 -14.62
CA ILE A 54 2.51 -13.37 -15.13
C ILE A 54 2.63 -14.20 -16.41
N ALA A 55 3.56 -13.86 -17.30
CA ALA A 55 3.83 -14.62 -18.52
C ALA A 55 4.20 -16.08 -18.17
N GLN A 56 5.10 -16.29 -17.21
CA GLN A 56 5.49 -17.62 -16.76
C GLN A 56 4.33 -18.42 -16.13
N ALA A 57 3.43 -17.75 -15.39
CA ALA A 57 2.24 -18.41 -14.86
C ALA A 57 1.30 -18.87 -15.99
N ILE A 58 1.10 -18.03 -17.01
CA ILE A 58 0.32 -18.39 -18.21
C ILE A 58 1.00 -19.51 -19.00
N GLU A 59 2.33 -19.46 -19.15
CA GLU A 59 3.08 -20.52 -19.84
C GLU A 59 2.99 -21.87 -19.13
N ARG A 60 2.92 -21.89 -17.80
CA ARG A 60 2.67 -23.10 -17.00
C ARG A 60 1.25 -23.63 -17.16
N ALA A 61 0.27 -22.74 -17.24
CA ALA A 61 -1.13 -23.12 -17.43
C ALA A 61 -1.46 -23.55 -18.87
N MET A 62 -0.72 -23.04 -19.86
CA MET A 62 -0.94 -23.31 -21.28
C MET A 62 0.33 -23.90 -21.93
N PRO A 63 0.43 -25.25 -22.03
CA PRO A 63 1.60 -25.91 -22.62
C PRO A 63 1.78 -25.52 -24.09
N ARG A 64 2.99 -25.76 -24.65
CA ARG A 64 3.26 -25.46 -26.07
C ARG A 64 2.42 -26.32 -27.02
N GLN A 65 2.18 -27.58 -26.68
CA GLN A 65 1.29 -28.46 -27.42
C GLN A 65 -0.11 -28.38 -26.83
N LEU A 66 -1.05 -27.80 -27.58
CA LEU A 66 -2.43 -27.59 -27.13
C LEU A 66 -3.31 -28.80 -27.42
N TRP A 67 -3.04 -29.51 -28.52
CA TRP A 67 -3.81 -30.67 -28.92
C TRP A 67 -3.02 -31.56 -29.89
N ARG A 68 -3.28 -32.87 -29.86
CA ARG A 68 -2.75 -33.84 -30.83
C ARG A 68 -3.79 -34.91 -31.13
N ILE A 69 -3.85 -35.33 -32.39
CA ILE A 69 -4.58 -36.50 -32.85
C ILE A 69 -3.67 -37.39 -33.66
N ASP A 70 -3.77 -38.69 -33.40
CA ASP A 70 -3.13 -39.74 -34.16
C ASP A 70 -4.12 -40.91 -34.22
N ARG A 71 -4.82 -41.05 -35.36
CA ARG A 71 -5.90 -42.04 -35.53
C ARG A 71 -5.81 -42.75 -36.88
N PRO A 72 -5.23 -43.97 -36.91
CA PRO A 72 -5.28 -44.82 -38.10
C PRO A 72 -6.71 -45.34 -38.36
N GLY A 73 -7.03 -45.70 -39.60
CA GLY A 73 -8.30 -46.33 -39.98
C GLY A 73 -9.53 -45.43 -39.84
N THR A 74 -9.37 -44.10 -39.87
CA THR A 74 -10.48 -43.16 -39.78
C THR A 74 -11.19 -43.08 -41.13
N ARG A 75 -12.50 -43.26 -41.17
CA ARG A 75 -13.28 -43.16 -42.41
C ARG A 75 -13.38 -41.71 -42.90
N CYS A 76 -12.63 -41.38 -43.95
CA CYS A 76 -12.56 -40.04 -44.51
C CYS A 76 -13.64 -39.76 -45.56
N VAL A 77 -13.96 -40.75 -46.39
CA VAL A 77 -14.95 -40.63 -47.47
C VAL A 77 -16.10 -41.59 -47.21
N GLN A 78 -17.31 -41.06 -47.16
CA GLN A 78 -18.53 -41.85 -47.04
C GLN A 78 -18.86 -42.51 -48.40
N PRO A 79 -19.23 -43.79 -48.41
CA PRO A 79 -19.56 -44.49 -49.66
C PRO A 79 -20.82 -43.89 -50.30
N LYS A 80 -20.71 -43.39 -51.54
CA LYS A 80 -21.88 -42.95 -52.32
C LYS A 80 -22.67 -44.17 -52.80
N ARG A 81 -23.98 -44.14 -52.57
CA ARG A 81 -24.95 -45.09 -53.11
C ARG A 81 -25.86 -44.37 -54.08
N VAL A 82 -26.03 -44.92 -55.28
CA VAL A 82 -27.01 -44.42 -56.26
C VAL A 82 -28.10 -45.45 -56.46
N LYS A 83 -29.32 -44.99 -56.73
CA LYS A 83 -30.47 -45.86 -56.97
C LYS A 83 -30.53 -46.13 -58.48
N LEU A 84 -30.30 -47.37 -58.88
CA LEU A 84 -30.42 -47.85 -60.26
C LEU A 84 -31.41 -49.01 -60.28
N PHE A 85 -32.46 -48.91 -61.10
CA PHE A 85 -33.50 -49.94 -61.23
C PHE A 85 -34.09 -50.41 -59.88
N GLY A 86 -34.40 -49.46 -58.99
CA GLY A 86 -35.00 -49.75 -57.68
C GLY A 86 -34.04 -50.32 -56.62
N LYS A 87 -32.81 -50.72 -56.97
CA LYS A 87 -31.79 -51.20 -56.03
C LYS A 87 -30.74 -50.13 -55.74
N GLN A 88 -30.32 -50.02 -54.48
CA GLN A 88 -29.22 -49.13 -54.09
C GLN A 88 -27.88 -49.81 -54.40
N ILE A 89 -27.15 -49.27 -55.39
CA ILE A 89 -25.83 -49.75 -55.78
C ILE A 89 -24.77 -48.87 -55.12
N LYS A 90 -23.80 -49.49 -54.44
CA LYS A 90 -22.62 -48.78 -53.93
C LYS A 90 -21.73 -48.43 -55.11
N VAL A 91 -21.48 -47.13 -55.31
CA VAL A 91 -20.69 -46.60 -56.43
C VAL A 91 -19.25 -46.34 -56.03
N THR A 92 -19.00 -46.02 -54.77
CA THR A 92 -17.65 -45.80 -54.24
C THR A 92 -17.47 -46.56 -52.93
N PRO A 93 -16.32 -47.26 -52.74
CA PRO A 93 -16.00 -47.91 -51.48
C PRO A 93 -15.75 -46.85 -50.39
N PRO A 94 -15.95 -47.20 -49.09
CA PRO A 94 -15.50 -46.35 -48.00
C PRO A 94 -13.97 -46.22 -48.05
N ILE A 95 -13.45 -45.01 -47.89
CA ILE A 95 -12.01 -44.75 -47.89
C ILE A 95 -11.59 -44.39 -46.47
N ASP A 96 -10.74 -45.23 -45.90
CA ASP A 96 -10.11 -45.00 -44.62
C ASP A 96 -8.77 -44.26 -44.82
N CYS A 97 -8.39 -43.42 -43.84
CA CYS A 97 -7.11 -42.76 -43.79
C CYS A 97 -6.57 -42.70 -42.36
N HIS A 98 -5.28 -42.44 -42.26
CA HIS A 98 -4.58 -42.12 -41.02
C HIS A 98 -4.58 -40.62 -40.79
N ILE A 99 -5.37 -40.16 -39.81
CA ILE A 99 -5.42 -38.73 -39.46
C ILE A 99 -4.36 -38.44 -38.39
N ILE A 100 -3.40 -37.60 -38.75
CA ILE A 100 -2.37 -37.11 -37.85
C ILE A 100 -2.48 -35.59 -37.83
N GLY A 101 -2.64 -34.99 -36.65
CA GLY A 101 -2.70 -33.55 -36.53
C GLY A 101 -2.25 -33.07 -35.17
N GLU A 102 -1.79 -31.83 -35.14
CA GLU A 102 -1.38 -31.16 -33.93
C GLU A 102 -1.72 -29.68 -33.97
N VAL A 103 -1.93 -29.12 -32.79
CA VAL A 103 -2.08 -27.68 -32.58
C VAL A 103 -1.03 -27.27 -31.56
N THR A 104 -0.19 -26.34 -31.96
CA THR A 104 0.87 -25.79 -31.13
C THR A 104 0.68 -24.28 -30.97
N ARG A 105 1.20 -23.73 -29.88
CA ARG A 105 1.31 -22.28 -29.70
C ARG A 105 2.77 -21.82 -29.80
N GLY A 106 2.98 -20.62 -30.31
CA GLY A 106 4.25 -19.92 -30.25
C GLY A 106 4.47 -19.18 -28.92
N PRO A 107 5.40 -18.21 -28.90
CA PRO A 107 5.70 -17.42 -27.70
C PRO A 107 4.54 -16.49 -27.34
N ILE A 108 4.25 -16.38 -26.05
CA ILE A 108 3.18 -15.51 -25.53
C ILE A 108 3.73 -14.08 -25.40
N ARG A 109 3.05 -13.10 -26.00
CA ARG A 109 3.38 -11.69 -25.85
C ARG A 109 2.36 -11.02 -24.94
N LEU A 110 2.83 -10.41 -23.84
CA LEU A 110 1.97 -9.66 -22.93
C LEU A 110 2.04 -8.17 -23.23
N ARG A 111 0.88 -7.53 -23.32
CA ARG A 111 0.74 -6.08 -23.43
C ARG A 111 -0.35 -5.55 -22.52
N GLY A 112 -0.20 -4.31 -22.12
CA GLY A 112 -1.16 -3.60 -21.29
C GLY A 112 -2.06 -2.69 -22.12
N ASN A 113 -3.35 -2.66 -21.82
CA ASN A 113 -4.28 -1.64 -22.32
C ASN A 113 -5.23 -1.19 -21.21
N GLY A 114 -4.95 -0.03 -20.60
CA GLY A 114 -5.70 0.43 -19.43
C GLY A 114 -5.62 -0.59 -18.28
N ARG A 115 -6.76 -1.18 -17.92
CA ARG A 115 -6.87 -2.25 -16.91
C ARG A 115 -6.80 -3.66 -17.50
N ASP A 116 -6.80 -3.79 -18.82
CA ASP A 116 -6.68 -5.10 -19.47
C ASP A 116 -5.21 -5.49 -19.60
N LEU A 117 -4.89 -6.72 -19.18
CA LEU A 117 -3.67 -7.40 -19.61
C LEU A 117 -4.03 -8.31 -20.77
N ILE A 118 -3.45 -8.06 -21.94
CA ILE A 118 -3.74 -8.81 -23.16
C ILE A 118 -2.55 -9.72 -23.46
N ALA A 119 -2.79 -11.02 -23.55
CA ALA A 119 -1.84 -11.99 -24.04
C ALA A 119 -2.14 -12.31 -25.51
N ASP A 120 -1.22 -11.96 -26.40
CA ASP A 120 -1.27 -12.34 -27.81
C ASP A 120 -0.50 -13.66 -27.98
N ILE A 121 -1.19 -14.68 -28.49
CA ILE A 121 -0.73 -16.06 -28.54
C ILE A 121 -0.86 -16.55 -29.99
N PRO A 122 0.24 -16.64 -30.75
CA PRO A 122 0.20 -17.22 -32.08
C PRO A 122 -0.04 -18.73 -31.98
N ILE A 123 -0.98 -19.24 -32.77
CA ILE A 123 -1.38 -20.65 -32.82
C ILE A 123 -1.15 -21.19 -34.23
N HIS A 124 -0.48 -22.34 -34.30
CA HIS A 124 -0.24 -23.08 -35.53
C HIS A 124 -0.94 -24.44 -35.45
N ALA A 125 -1.78 -24.73 -36.43
CA ALA A 125 -2.49 -25.99 -36.57
C ALA A 125 -2.06 -26.69 -37.86
N GLN A 126 -1.74 -27.97 -37.75
CA GLN A 126 -1.44 -28.82 -38.89
C GLN A 126 -2.23 -30.11 -38.77
N VAL A 127 -2.93 -30.50 -39.84
CA VAL A 127 -3.67 -31.76 -39.91
C VAL A 127 -3.38 -32.42 -41.24
N SER A 128 -2.95 -33.68 -41.21
CA SER A 128 -2.66 -34.49 -42.38
C SER A 128 -3.52 -35.75 -42.39
N ALA A 129 -3.97 -36.15 -43.57
CA ALA A 129 -4.65 -37.40 -43.82
C ALA A 129 -3.75 -38.28 -44.70
N ARG A 130 -3.04 -39.23 -44.09
CA ARG A 130 -2.11 -40.16 -44.76
C ARG A 130 -2.80 -41.48 -45.09
N ASP A 131 -2.20 -42.28 -45.97
CA ASP A 131 -2.68 -43.62 -46.35
C ASP A 131 -4.14 -43.66 -46.79
N VAL A 132 -4.54 -42.72 -47.64
CA VAL A 132 -5.91 -42.62 -48.17
C VAL A 132 -6.17 -43.82 -49.08
N GLY A 133 -6.89 -44.83 -48.57
CA GLY A 133 -7.21 -46.05 -49.31
C GLY A 133 -6.00 -46.91 -49.70
N GLY A 134 -4.87 -46.77 -49.00
CA GLY A 134 -3.65 -47.56 -49.23
C GLY A 134 -2.87 -47.26 -50.51
N LEU A 135 -3.26 -46.24 -51.29
CA LEU A 135 -2.74 -46.00 -52.65
C LEU A 135 -2.28 -44.55 -52.91
N LEU A 136 -2.71 -43.56 -52.12
CA LEU A 136 -2.46 -42.14 -52.38
C LEU A 136 -1.56 -41.50 -51.32
N LYS A 137 -0.63 -40.64 -51.76
CA LYS A 137 0.13 -39.74 -50.88
C LYS A 137 -0.84 -38.72 -50.30
N GLY A 138 -0.98 -38.73 -48.97
CA GLY A 138 -1.96 -37.96 -48.23
C GLY A 138 -1.93 -36.44 -48.43
N GLU A 139 -2.97 -35.76 -47.95
CA GLU A 139 -3.09 -34.29 -48.00
C GLU A 139 -2.88 -33.66 -46.62
N THR A 140 -2.31 -32.45 -46.58
CA THR A 140 -2.04 -31.71 -45.34
C THR A 140 -2.71 -30.34 -45.37
N ALA A 141 -3.52 -30.06 -44.36
CA ALA A 141 -4.10 -28.77 -44.06
C ALA A 141 -3.23 -28.03 -43.04
N THR A 142 -2.91 -26.77 -43.30
CA THR A 142 -2.30 -25.87 -42.31
C THR A 142 -3.21 -24.68 -42.04
N GLY A 143 -3.24 -24.24 -40.79
CA GLY A 143 -3.97 -23.06 -40.36
C GLY A 143 -3.22 -22.29 -39.29
N ASP A 144 -3.34 -20.98 -39.33
CA ASP A 144 -2.67 -20.04 -38.45
C ASP A 144 -3.72 -19.13 -37.83
N ALA A 145 -3.63 -18.92 -36.53
CA ALA A 145 -4.53 -18.04 -35.78
C ALA A 145 -3.75 -17.20 -34.78
N MET A 146 -4.28 -16.01 -34.48
CA MET A 146 -3.85 -15.21 -33.35
C MET A 146 -4.93 -15.29 -32.27
N ALA A 147 -4.60 -15.87 -31.12
CA ALA A 147 -5.47 -15.84 -29.96
C ALA A 147 -5.14 -14.63 -29.09
N HIS A 148 -6.18 -13.95 -28.64
CA HIS A 148 -6.14 -12.82 -27.73
C HIS A 148 -6.82 -13.22 -26.42
N ALA A 149 -6.03 -13.27 -25.35
CA ALA A 149 -6.51 -13.52 -24.00
C ALA A 149 -6.53 -12.22 -23.20
N ARG A 150 -7.71 -11.70 -22.88
CA ARG A 150 -7.88 -10.48 -22.09
C ARG A 150 -8.13 -10.86 -20.63
N LEU A 151 -7.17 -10.51 -19.77
CA LEU A 151 -7.21 -10.75 -18.34
C LEU A 151 -7.47 -9.43 -17.59
N GLN A 152 -8.49 -9.43 -16.73
CA GLN A 152 -8.69 -8.40 -15.72
C GLN A 152 -8.48 -9.01 -14.34
N LEU A 153 -7.74 -8.33 -13.48
CA LEU A 153 -7.42 -8.75 -12.13
C LEU A 153 -8.28 -8.01 -11.10
N GLY A 154 -8.38 -8.56 -9.90
CA GLY A 154 -9.06 -7.96 -8.78
C GLY A 154 -8.65 -8.62 -7.47
N ILE A 155 -9.07 -8.02 -6.37
CA ILE A 155 -8.86 -8.55 -5.02
C ILE A 155 -10.22 -8.48 -4.32
N ASP A 156 -10.59 -9.56 -3.65
CA ASP A 156 -11.81 -9.64 -2.85
C ASP A 156 -11.61 -9.10 -1.43
N ASP A 157 -12.68 -9.09 -0.64
CA ASP A 157 -12.66 -8.54 0.72
C ASP A 157 -11.78 -9.34 1.70
N GLN A 158 -11.37 -10.55 1.32
CA GLN A 158 -10.52 -11.44 2.09
C GLN A 158 -9.05 -11.43 1.63
N TRP A 159 -8.67 -10.49 0.75
CA TRP A 159 -7.35 -10.38 0.14
C TRP A 159 -6.99 -11.52 -0.81
N ARG A 160 -7.99 -12.21 -1.37
CA ARG A 160 -7.76 -13.23 -2.39
C ARG A 160 -7.76 -12.57 -3.77
N PRO A 161 -6.67 -12.71 -4.54
CA PRO A 161 -6.65 -12.24 -5.91
C PRO A 161 -7.59 -13.09 -6.75
N HIS A 162 -8.33 -12.44 -7.63
CA HIS A 162 -9.21 -13.07 -8.61
C HIS A 162 -8.98 -12.43 -9.98
N GLY A 163 -9.50 -13.04 -11.03
CA GLY A 163 -9.46 -12.45 -12.35
C GLY A 163 -10.54 -12.98 -13.27
N THR A 164 -10.85 -12.21 -14.30
CA THR A 164 -11.72 -12.63 -15.41
C THR A 164 -10.89 -12.75 -16.66
N LEU A 165 -11.03 -13.90 -17.34
CA LEU A 165 -10.36 -14.17 -18.60
C LEU A 165 -11.41 -14.18 -19.71
N LYS A 166 -11.16 -13.43 -20.78
CA LYS A 166 -11.94 -13.52 -22.02
C LYS A 166 -11.01 -13.95 -23.14
N LEU A 167 -11.32 -15.09 -23.75
CA LEU A 167 -10.56 -15.60 -24.87
C LEU A 167 -11.26 -15.27 -26.18
N SER A 168 -10.48 -14.80 -27.15
CA SER A 168 -10.90 -14.58 -28.54
C SER A 168 -9.77 -15.03 -29.45
N TYR A 169 -10.07 -15.37 -30.69
CA TYR A 169 -9.04 -15.66 -31.68
C TYR A 169 -9.54 -15.35 -33.07
N ASP A 170 -8.59 -14.99 -33.92
CA ASP A 170 -8.84 -14.63 -35.30
C ASP A 170 -7.91 -15.47 -36.20
N TRP A 171 -8.49 -16.11 -37.21
CA TRP A 171 -7.72 -16.89 -38.19
C TRP A 171 -6.96 -15.95 -39.13
N SER A 172 -5.63 -15.95 -39.08
CA SER A 172 -4.80 -15.31 -40.12
C SER A 172 -4.74 -16.17 -41.38
N GLN A 173 -4.74 -17.49 -41.22
CA GLN A 173 -4.91 -18.46 -42.30
C GLN A 173 -5.89 -19.55 -41.88
N LYS A 174 -7.06 -19.61 -42.53
CA LYS A 174 -8.04 -20.65 -42.22
C LYS A 174 -7.50 -22.03 -42.63
N PRO A 175 -7.61 -23.04 -41.74
CA PRO A 175 -7.17 -24.40 -42.05
C PRO A 175 -7.97 -24.92 -43.24
N GLY A 176 -7.28 -25.43 -44.25
CA GLY A 176 -7.93 -25.96 -45.45
C GLY A 176 -7.00 -26.80 -46.30
N ILE A 177 -7.59 -27.65 -47.14
CA ILE A 177 -6.88 -28.49 -48.11
C ILE A 177 -7.30 -28.07 -49.51
N ASP A 178 -6.33 -27.99 -50.41
CA ASP A 178 -6.55 -27.67 -51.82
C ASP A 178 -6.73 -28.98 -52.59
N PHE A 179 -7.97 -29.32 -52.93
CA PHE A 179 -8.32 -30.53 -53.66
C PHE A 179 -8.96 -30.15 -54.99
N LEU A 180 -8.39 -30.63 -56.10
CA LEU A 180 -8.90 -30.38 -57.47
C LEU A 180 -9.09 -28.87 -57.80
N GLY A 181 -8.17 -28.01 -57.34
CA GLY A 181 -8.22 -26.57 -57.59
C GLY A 181 -9.21 -25.78 -56.73
N GLN A 182 -9.85 -26.41 -55.73
CA GLN A 182 -10.74 -25.76 -54.77
C GLN A 182 -10.23 -25.95 -53.33
N ARG A 183 -10.22 -24.87 -52.55
CA ARG A 183 -9.82 -24.90 -51.13
C ARG A 183 -11.01 -25.28 -50.24
N ILE A 184 -10.93 -26.41 -49.55
CA ILE A 184 -11.92 -26.86 -48.58
C ILE A 184 -11.47 -26.43 -47.19
N THR A 185 -12.18 -25.50 -46.55
CA THR A 185 -11.84 -25.01 -45.21
C THR A 185 -12.41 -25.87 -44.09
N PHE A 186 -11.67 -26.05 -43.00
CA PHE A 186 -12.04 -26.82 -41.81
C PHE A 186 -12.25 -25.97 -40.55
N ALA A 187 -12.24 -24.63 -40.66
CA ALA A 187 -12.35 -23.69 -39.54
C ALA A 187 -13.49 -24.08 -38.57
N ASP A 188 -14.73 -24.23 -39.06
CA ASP A 188 -15.89 -24.58 -38.21
C ASP A 188 -15.76 -25.91 -37.44
N LYS A 189 -14.95 -26.85 -37.94
CA LYS A 189 -14.68 -28.12 -37.22
C LYS A 189 -13.64 -27.92 -36.13
N VAL A 190 -12.63 -27.09 -36.40
CA VAL A 190 -11.57 -26.75 -35.44
C VAL A 190 -12.13 -25.88 -34.32
N ASP A 191 -12.94 -24.88 -34.65
CA ASP A 191 -13.58 -23.97 -33.69
C ASP A 191 -14.39 -24.74 -32.64
N ARG A 192 -15.18 -25.74 -33.07
CA ARG A 192 -15.93 -26.62 -32.17
C ARG A 192 -15.07 -27.47 -31.23
N LYS A 193 -13.83 -27.76 -31.63
CA LYS A 193 -12.88 -28.54 -30.82
C LYS A 193 -12.06 -27.66 -29.88
N ILE A 194 -11.81 -26.41 -30.25
CA ILE A 194 -11.09 -25.43 -29.43
C ILE A 194 -12.00 -24.87 -28.32
N ALA A 195 -13.30 -24.66 -28.60
CA ALA A 195 -14.21 -24.02 -27.64
C ALA A 195 -14.27 -24.64 -26.23
N PRO A 196 -14.28 -25.99 -26.05
CA PRO A 196 -14.20 -26.59 -24.71
C PRO A 196 -12.89 -26.28 -23.98
N VAL A 197 -11.75 -26.30 -24.70
CA VAL A 197 -10.42 -26.01 -24.12
C VAL A 197 -10.37 -24.57 -23.63
N LEU A 198 -10.89 -23.62 -24.42
CA LEU A 198 -10.97 -22.22 -24.01
C LEU A 198 -11.83 -22.04 -22.74
N ARG A 199 -12.99 -22.71 -22.67
CA ARG A 199 -13.85 -22.67 -21.48
C ARG A 199 -13.20 -23.28 -20.25
N ASP A 200 -12.43 -24.36 -20.41
CA ASP A 200 -11.68 -24.95 -19.30
C ASP A 200 -10.60 -23.99 -18.79
N LEU A 201 -9.89 -23.34 -19.71
CA LEU A 201 -8.87 -22.35 -19.38
C LEU A 201 -9.47 -21.13 -18.64
N GLU A 202 -10.63 -20.64 -19.10
CA GLU A 202 -11.37 -19.54 -18.46
C GLU A 202 -11.83 -19.89 -17.03
N ARG A 203 -12.08 -21.18 -16.73
CA ARG A 203 -12.43 -21.66 -15.38
C ARG A 203 -11.24 -21.91 -14.49
N GLN A 204 -10.14 -22.43 -15.04
CA GLN A 204 -8.96 -22.84 -14.25
C GLN A 204 -8.08 -21.66 -13.85
N LEU A 205 -7.88 -20.68 -14.73
CA LEU A 205 -6.95 -19.57 -14.45
C LEU A 205 -7.36 -18.74 -13.21
N PRO A 206 -8.64 -18.38 -12.99
CA PRO A 206 -9.06 -17.71 -11.75
C PRO A 206 -8.80 -18.55 -10.49
N HIS A 207 -8.90 -19.88 -10.59
CA HIS A 207 -8.60 -20.79 -9.48
C HIS A 207 -7.11 -20.82 -9.15
N GLU A 208 -6.22 -20.80 -10.15
CA GLU A 208 -4.78 -20.71 -9.93
C GLU A 208 -4.36 -19.35 -9.35
N LEU A 209 -4.99 -18.26 -9.78
CA LEU A 209 -4.75 -16.93 -9.19
C LEU A 209 -5.08 -16.94 -7.69
N ALA A 210 -6.20 -17.56 -7.29
CA ALA A 210 -6.63 -17.64 -5.90
C ALA A 210 -5.66 -18.42 -4.98
N LYS A 211 -4.74 -19.23 -5.54
CA LYS A 211 -3.70 -19.94 -4.76
C LYS A 211 -2.53 -19.04 -4.37
N VAL A 212 -2.42 -17.85 -4.95
CA VAL A 212 -1.38 -16.89 -4.58
C VAL A 212 -1.67 -16.39 -3.17
N ASP A 213 -0.76 -16.68 -2.23
CA ASP A 213 -0.84 -16.21 -0.85
C ASP A 213 -0.47 -14.71 -0.75
N LEU A 214 -1.37 -13.88 -1.28
CA LEU A 214 -1.27 -12.42 -1.21
C LEU A 214 -1.56 -11.93 0.20
N ARG A 215 -2.57 -12.52 0.86
CA ARG A 215 -3.01 -12.13 2.20
C ARG A 215 -1.85 -12.14 3.20
N SER A 216 -1.07 -13.21 3.29
CA SER A 216 0.03 -13.27 4.26
C SER A 216 1.14 -12.25 3.98
N LYS A 217 1.38 -11.90 2.71
CA LYS A 217 2.34 -10.85 2.34
C LYS A 217 1.85 -9.48 2.81
N ILE A 218 0.58 -9.15 2.54
CA ILE A 218 -0.04 -7.90 2.96
C ILE A 218 -0.14 -7.82 4.47
N GLU A 219 -0.45 -8.92 5.15
CA GLU A 219 -0.56 -8.95 6.61
C GLU A 219 0.77 -8.64 7.30
N ARG A 220 1.90 -9.10 6.75
CA ARG A 220 3.24 -8.73 7.27
C ARG A 220 3.51 -7.23 7.10
N LEU A 221 3.16 -6.65 5.94
CA LEU A 221 3.31 -5.22 5.70
C LEU A 221 2.41 -4.40 6.62
N TRP A 222 1.17 -4.85 6.81
CA TRP A 222 0.20 -4.23 7.73
C TRP A 222 0.72 -4.21 9.15
N ARG A 223 1.19 -5.35 9.67
CA ARG A 223 1.75 -5.44 11.03
C ARG A 223 2.99 -4.56 11.20
N ALA A 224 3.85 -4.49 10.19
CA ALA A 224 5.05 -3.65 10.21
C ALA A 224 4.74 -2.15 10.17
N ALA A 225 3.57 -1.74 9.69
CA ALA A 225 3.19 -0.33 9.58
C ALA A 225 2.78 0.29 10.93
N PHE A 226 2.52 -0.50 11.97
CA PHE A 226 2.33 -0.03 13.35
C PHE A 226 3.71 0.22 13.96
N THR A 227 4.24 1.42 13.78
CA THR A 227 5.62 1.72 14.18
C THR A 227 5.86 3.19 14.51
N SER A 228 6.90 3.45 15.28
CA SER A 228 7.46 4.75 15.61
C SER A 228 8.79 4.96 14.88
N LEU A 229 8.80 5.90 13.94
CA LEU A 229 9.94 6.27 13.10
C LEU A 229 10.64 7.51 13.64
N SER A 230 11.97 7.57 13.53
CA SER A 230 12.73 8.78 13.86
C SER A 230 12.54 9.82 12.74
N LEU A 231 12.13 11.03 13.11
CA LEU A 231 12.12 12.19 12.22
C LEU A 231 13.39 13.05 12.41
N ASN A 232 13.91 13.07 13.64
CA ASN A 232 15.13 13.75 14.01
C ASN A 232 15.77 13.01 15.18
N GLU A 233 17.07 12.72 15.12
CA GLU A 233 17.72 11.91 16.17
C GLU A 233 18.27 12.75 17.33
N HIS A 234 18.61 14.02 17.11
CA HIS A 234 19.34 14.86 18.07
C HIS A 234 18.84 16.31 18.10
N ASP A 235 18.90 16.96 19.26
CA ASP A 235 18.69 18.42 19.44
C ASP A 235 17.35 19.03 18.96
N PRO A 236 16.18 18.61 19.48
CA PRO A 236 15.88 17.43 20.30
C PRO A 236 15.47 16.23 19.43
N PRO A 237 15.53 14.99 19.93
CA PRO A 237 14.97 13.85 19.22
C PRO A 237 13.47 14.05 18.94
N VAL A 238 13.03 13.71 17.73
CA VAL A 238 11.63 13.80 17.29
C VAL A 238 11.24 12.50 16.62
N TRP A 239 10.12 11.94 17.04
CA TRP A 239 9.60 10.68 16.55
C TRP A 239 8.19 10.85 15.97
N MET A 240 7.91 10.10 14.91
CA MET A 240 6.57 9.95 14.35
C MET A 240 6.03 8.57 14.66
N ARG A 241 4.95 8.50 15.42
CA ARG A 241 4.17 7.29 15.64
C ARG A 241 3.11 7.15 14.55
N ILE A 242 3.06 6.00 13.90
CA ILE A 242 2.12 5.66 12.84
C ILE A 242 1.17 4.57 13.33
N THR A 243 -0.13 4.84 13.29
CA THR A 243 -1.20 3.88 13.61
C THR A 243 -2.09 3.69 12.40
N PRO A 244 -1.84 2.67 11.56
CA PRO A 244 -2.68 2.32 10.41
C PRO A 244 -4.15 2.13 10.80
N GLN A 245 -5.07 2.63 9.98
CA GLN A 245 -6.52 2.50 10.17
C GLN A 245 -7.17 1.70 9.03
N ARG A 246 -6.78 2.00 7.79
CA ARG A 246 -7.35 1.34 6.60
C ARG A 246 -6.26 1.04 5.59
N PHE A 247 -6.47 -0.04 4.86
CA PHE A 247 -5.65 -0.36 3.70
C PHE A 247 -6.46 -0.05 2.44
N LEU A 248 -5.94 0.85 1.61
CA LEU A 248 -6.56 1.35 0.40
C LEU A 248 -6.08 0.57 -0.82
N PHE A 249 -7.00 0.27 -1.74
CA PHE A 249 -6.73 -0.35 -3.03
C PHE A 249 -7.38 0.45 -4.15
N ASP A 250 -6.56 1.08 -4.99
CA ASP A 250 -6.99 1.83 -6.18
C ASP A 250 -6.67 1.08 -7.48
N GLY A 251 -6.91 -0.23 -7.47
CA GLY A 251 -6.72 -1.07 -8.64
C GLY A 251 -5.26 -1.22 -9.06
N TYR A 252 -5.08 -1.44 -10.36
CA TYR A 252 -3.79 -1.62 -10.98
C TYR A 252 -3.80 -1.00 -12.37
N GLY A 253 -2.61 -0.68 -12.86
CA GLY A 253 -2.39 -0.13 -14.18
C GLY A 253 -1.15 -0.71 -14.82
N ASN A 254 -1.04 -0.48 -16.12
CA ASN A 254 0.12 -0.87 -16.89
C ASN A 254 1.15 0.27 -16.87
N SER A 255 2.37 -0.02 -16.41
CA SER A 255 3.50 0.93 -16.40
C SER A 255 4.68 0.31 -17.15
N GLY A 256 4.89 0.68 -18.41
CA GLY A 256 5.94 0.11 -19.25
C GLY A 256 5.86 -1.42 -19.34
N ALA A 257 6.90 -2.12 -18.89
CA ALA A 257 6.99 -3.59 -18.82
C ALA A 257 6.38 -4.19 -17.54
N GLN A 258 5.92 -3.36 -16.60
CA GLN A 258 5.44 -3.78 -15.29
C GLN A 258 3.93 -3.57 -15.13
N LEU A 259 3.38 -4.29 -14.16
CA LEU A 259 2.03 -4.09 -13.64
C LEU A 259 2.14 -3.36 -12.31
N ARG A 260 1.65 -2.12 -12.24
CA ARG A 260 1.70 -1.30 -11.03
C ARG A 260 0.36 -1.40 -10.29
N PHE A 261 0.38 -1.92 -9.08
CA PHE A 261 -0.73 -1.90 -8.14
C PHE A 261 -0.66 -0.62 -7.31
N ARG A 262 -1.79 0.06 -7.19
CA ARG A 262 -1.91 1.27 -6.36
C ARG A 262 -2.48 0.89 -5.02
N LEU A 263 -1.58 0.73 -4.05
CA LEU A 263 -1.89 0.41 -2.68
C LEU A 263 -1.62 1.63 -1.80
N GLY A 264 -2.35 1.76 -0.71
CA GLY A 264 -2.15 2.85 0.24
C GLY A 264 -2.51 2.43 1.65
N ILE A 265 -1.94 3.12 2.63
CA ILE A 265 -2.33 2.98 4.03
C ILE A 265 -2.84 4.34 4.48
N GLU A 266 -4.09 4.37 4.94
CA GLU A 266 -4.63 5.49 5.68
C GLU A 266 -4.27 5.27 7.16
N ALA A 267 -3.51 6.19 7.74
CA ALA A 267 -2.97 6.07 9.09
C ALA A 267 -3.15 7.34 9.90
N LEU A 268 -3.31 7.19 11.21
CA LEU A 268 -3.14 8.28 12.16
C LEU A 268 -1.65 8.44 12.46
N THR A 269 -1.19 9.68 12.40
CA THR A 269 0.20 10.05 12.66
C THR A 269 0.28 11.02 13.82
N GLU A 270 1.22 10.77 14.72
CA GLU A 270 1.47 11.62 15.88
C GLU A 270 2.96 11.93 15.95
N THR A 271 3.31 13.21 16.12
CA THR A 271 4.71 13.61 16.29
C THR A 271 4.98 13.92 17.76
N VAL A 272 5.99 13.25 18.32
CA VAL A 272 6.39 13.32 19.72
C VAL A 272 7.83 13.80 19.79
N VAL A 273 8.08 14.86 20.56
CA VAL A 273 9.42 15.36 20.86
C VAL A 273 9.94 14.71 22.15
N GLY A 274 11.15 14.15 22.12
CA GLY A 274 11.79 13.46 23.24
C GLY A 274 11.99 11.96 22.97
N ASP A 275 11.71 11.12 23.98
CA ASP A 275 11.94 9.68 23.90
C ASP A 275 11.10 9.00 22.82
N ARG A 276 11.62 7.89 22.27
CA ARG A 276 10.90 7.09 21.27
C ARG A 276 9.57 6.58 21.85
N PRO A 277 8.42 6.93 21.27
CA PRO A 277 7.15 6.38 21.72
C PRO A 277 7.08 4.88 21.41
N VAL A 278 6.45 4.12 22.31
CA VAL A 278 6.19 2.69 22.11
C VAL A 278 5.40 2.48 20.82
N ASP A 279 5.77 1.46 20.06
CA ASP A 279 5.08 1.07 18.84
C ASP A 279 3.61 0.71 19.16
N PRO A 280 2.64 1.20 18.37
CA PRO A 280 1.24 0.82 18.54
C PRO A 280 1.05 -0.70 18.42
N GLN A 281 0.08 -1.25 19.15
CA GLN A 281 -0.24 -2.67 19.03
C GLN A 281 -0.87 -2.96 17.65
N PRO A 282 -0.30 -3.89 16.86
CA PRO A 282 -0.86 -4.22 15.55
C PRO A 282 -2.27 -4.80 15.65
N THR A 283 -3.16 -4.34 14.78
CA THR A 283 -4.49 -4.95 14.61
C THR A 283 -4.48 -6.01 13.51
N GLY A 284 -5.55 -6.82 13.44
CA GLY A 284 -5.77 -7.70 12.30
C GLY A 284 -5.88 -6.91 10.98
N LEU A 285 -5.46 -7.53 9.88
CA LEU A 285 -5.53 -6.93 8.55
C LEU A 285 -7.00 -6.64 8.17
N PRO A 286 -7.39 -5.36 7.96
CA PRO A 286 -8.75 -5.03 7.54
C PRO A 286 -9.00 -5.47 6.09
N SER A 287 -10.27 -5.58 5.69
CA SER A 287 -10.63 -5.75 4.28
C SER A 287 -10.16 -4.55 3.43
N PRO A 288 -9.77 -4.76 2.17
CA PRO A 288 -9.31 -3.68 1.29
C PRO A 288 -10.42 -2.65 1.05
N ALA A 289 -10.13 -1.39 1.35
CA ALA A 289 -11.02 -0.28 1.05
C ALA A 289 -10.76 0.23 -0.37
N ARG A 290 -11.79 0.28 -1.20
CA ARG A 290 -11.71 0.90 -2.53
C ARG A 290 -11.81 2.41 -2.38
N ALA A 291 -10.71 3.10 -2.64
CA ALA A 291 -10.62 4.54 -2.64
C ALA A 291 -9.59 4.96 -3.69
N PRO A 292 -9.79 6.11 -4.37
CA PRO A 292 -8.76 6.66 -5.23
C PRO A 292 -7.52 6.99 -4.40
N ILE A 293 -6.35 6.68 -4.94
CA ILE A 293 -5.05 7.00 -4.33
C ILE A 293 -4.28 7.79 -5.38
N ASP A 294 -3.85 9.00 -5.03
CA ASP A 294 -2.91 9.71 -5.88
C ASP A 294 -1.48 9.18 -5.62
N ASP A 295 -0.57 9.44 -6.55
CA ASP A 295 0.82 9.00 -6.41
C ASP A 295 1.61 9.87 -5.40
N ALA A 296 0.92 10.74 -4.64
CA ALA A 296 1.51 11.67 -3.69
C ALA A 296 1.45 11.13 -2.26
N LEU A 297 2.48 11.46 -1.50
CA LEU A 297 2.57 11.12 -0.08
C LEU A 297 2.00 12.27 0.75
N HIS A 298 0.90 12.03 1.44
CA HIS A 298 0.22 13.03 2.27
C HIS A 298 0.45 12.73 3.75
N PHE A 299 1.37 13.47 4.37
CA PHE A 299 1.59 13.41 5.81
C PHE A 299 0.96 14.58 6.53
N PHE A 300 0.14 14.27 7.53
CA PHE A 300 -0.27 15.21 8.54
C PHE A 300 0.61 15.02 9.79
N LEU A 301 1.44 16.00 10.12
CA LEU A 301 2.39 15.93 11.24
C LEU A 301 2.01 16.89 12.37
N PRO A 302 1.08 16.51 13.25
CA PRO A 302 0.76 17.32 14.41
C PRO A 302 1.91 17.21 15.43
N VAL A 303 2.65 18.30 15.65
CA VAL A 303 3.77 18.34 16.60
C VAL A 303 3.25 18.57 18.00
N ARG A 304 3.53 17.62 18.90
CA ARG A 304 3.32 17.76 20.35
C ARG A 304 4.66 17.66 21.06
N ALA A 305 4.90 18.60 21.96
CA ALA A 305 6.08 18.60 22.82
C ALA A 305 5.66 18.71 24.27
N ASP A 306 6.27 17.90 25.14
CA ASP A 306 6.16 18.10 26.58
C ASP A 306 6.79 19.45 26.95
N TYR A 307 6.22 20.14 27.93
CA TYR A 307 6.76 21.41 28.41
C TYR A 307 8.20 21.27 28.88
N ALA A 308 8.58 20.14 29.49
CA ALA A 308 9.95 19.86 29.92
C ALA A 308 10.96 19.92 28.76
N GLN A 309 10.53 19.64 27.52
CA GLN A 309 11.39 19.76 26.33
C GLN A 309 11.61 21.23 25.93
N LEU A 310 10.67 22.12 26.27
CA LEU A 310 10.77 23.56 26.00
C LEU A 310 11.61 24.28 27.06
N GLU A 311 11.59 23.81 28.31
CA GLU A 311 12.32 24.43 29.42
C GLU A 311 13.79 24.73 29.12
N PRO A 312 14.64 23.78 28.66
CA PRO A 312 16.04 24.05 28.37
C PRO A 312 16.25 24.93 27.14
N VAL A 313 15.31 24.92 26.17
CA VAL A 313 15.37 25.80 25.00
C VAL A 313 15.16 27.25 25.42
N ILE A 314 14.12 27.50 26.23
CA ILE A 314 13.80 28.83 26.75
C ILE A 314 14.90 29.30 27.71
N LEU A 315 15.40 28.42 28.58
CA LEU A 315 16.47 28.77 29.52
C LEU A 315 17.77 29.17 28.78
N ARG A 316 18.16 28.45 27.72
CA ARG A 316 19.28 28.85 26.85
C ARG A 316 19.05 30.22 26.19
N ALA A 317 17.85 30.50 25.73
CA ALA A 317 17.50 31.81 25.17
C ALA A 317 17.59 32.93 26.21
N LEU A 318 17.11 32.67 27.43
CA LEU A 318 17.23 33.59 28.57
C LEU A 318 18.69 33.84 28.96
N HIS A 319 19.54 32.80 28.99
CA HIS A 319 20.98 32.94 29.21
C HIS A 319 21.64 33.80 28.13
N LYS A 320 21.28 33.57 26.85
CA LYS A 320 21.78 34.39 25.74
C LYS A 320 21.35 35.86 25.88
N ARG A 321 20.12 36.13 26.33
CA ARG A 321 19.63 37.48 26.61
C ARG A 321 20.31 38.12 27.82
N ALA A 322 20.61 37.33 28.85
CA ALA A 322 21.30 37.74 30.07
C ALA A 322 22.77 38.13 29.85
N ALA A 323 23.35 37.80 28.69
CA ALA A 323 24.70 38.24 28.32
C ALA A 323 24.85 39.78 28.26
N ARG A 324 23.74 40.53 28.22
CA ARG A 324 23.71 41.98 28.31
C ARG A 324 22.80 42.42 29.46
N PRO A 325 23.14 43.51 30.19
CA PRO A 325 22.28 44.04 31.23
C PRO A 325 20.85 44.35 30.74
N PHE A 326 19.89 44.24 31.64
CA PHE A 326 18.52 44.67 31.45
C PHE A 326 18.37 46.09 31.99
N GLU A 327 17.98 47.03 31.13
CA GLU A 327 17.67 48.40 31.56
C GLU A 327 16.28 48.43 32.18
N LEU A 328 16.22 48.63 33.50
CA LEU A 328 14.96 48.72 34.22
C LEU A 328 14.66 50.19 34.58
N PRO A 329 13.41 50.65 34.37
CA PRO A 329 13.00 52.00 34.77
C PRO A 329 13.30 52.23 36.26
N LYS A 330 13.95 53.36 36.56
CA LYS A 330 14.35 53.80 37.92
C LYS A 330 15.46 52.99 38.61
N LEU A 331 15.83 51.82 38.09
CA LEU A 331 16.86 50.94 38.69
C LEU A 331 18.16 50.88 37.86
N GLY A 332 18.11 51.27 36.58
CA GLY A 332 19.27 51.25 35.68
C GLY A 332 19.65 49.83 35.23
N PRO A 333 20.90 49.59 34.82
CA PRO A 333 21.35 48.31 34.29
C PRO A 333 21.39 47.22 35.37
N ILE A 334 20.60 46.16 35.17
CA ILE A 334 20.54 44.97 36.04
C ILE A 334 21.12 43.76 35.31
N ILE A 335 22.00 43.04 35.98
CA ILE A 335 22.48 41.73 35.53
C ILE A 335 21.56 40.68 36.14
N ALA A 336 20.92 39.87 35.31
CA ALA A 336 20.07 38.77 35.74
C ALA A 336 20.70 37.43 35.36
N ARG A 337 20.63 36.46 36.26
CA ARG A 337 21.01 35.06 36.05
C ARG A 337 19.76 34.21 36.22
N PHE A 338 19.47 33.40 35.22
CA PHE A 338 18.29 32.52 35.21
C PHE A 338 18.72 31.12 35.60
N ASP A 339 18.17 30.59 36.68
CA ASP A 339 18.65 29.35 37.29
C ASP A 339 17.78 28.17 36.92
N LYS A 340 16.46 28.37 36.91
CA LYS A 340 15.48 27.35 36.60
C LYS A 340 14.29 27.95 35.88
N LEU A 341 13.79 27.22 34.90
CA LEU A 341 12.49 27.47 34.29
C LEU A 341 11.60 26.27 34.56
N THR A 342 10.32 26.51 34.81
CA THR A 342 9.32 25.45 34.93
C THR A 342 8.09 25.86 34.14
N ALA A 343 7.66 25.02 33.20
CA ALA A 343 6.51 25.27 32.35
C ALA A 343 5.51 24.13 32.46
N TYR A 344 4.22 24.46 32.47
CA TYR A 344 3.15 23.46 32.45
C TYR A 344 1.81 24.08 32.03
N GLY A 345 0.90 23.26 31.51
CA GLY A 345 -0.47 23.67 31.22
C GLY A 345 -1.25 23.96 32.50
N THR A 346 -2.02 25.04 32.51
CA THR A 346 -2.94 25.42 33.59
C THR A 346 -4.35 25.65 33.04
N THR A 347 -5.32 25.92 33.92
CA THR A 347 -6.74 25.98 33.56
C THR A 347 -7.04 27.10 32.54
N GLY A 348 -7.97 26.79 31.62
CA GLY A 348 -8.44 27.72 30.59
C GLY A 348 -7.53 27.82 29.37
N ASN A 349 -6.88 26.72 28.96
CA ASN A 349 -5.99 26.67 27.79
C ASN A 349 -4.81 27.67 27.89
N ARG A 350 -4.24 27.80 29.10
CA ARG A 350 -3.11 28.69 29.40
C ARG A 350 -1.89 27.89 29.81
N ILE A 351 -0.73 28.52 29.70
CA ILE A 351 0.55 27.96 30.15
C ILE A 351 1.02 28.77 31.35
N ALA A 352 1.35 28.10 32.45
CA ALA A 352 2.07 28.69 33.56
C ALA A 352 3.57 28.55 33.30
N VAL A 353 4.31 29.65 33.45
CA VAL A 353 5.77 29.69 33.33
C VAL A 353 6.31 30.31 34.59
N GLY A 354 7.06 29.52 35.36
CA GLY A 354 7.79 29.98 36.55
C GLY A 354 9.27 30.12 36.24
N VAL A 355 9.88 31.23 36.62
CA VAL A 355 11.31 31.48 36.41
C VAL A 355 11.97 31.81 37.73
N THR A 356 12.91 30.97 38.16
CA THR A 356 13.80 31.27 39.28
C THR A 356 15.02 32.01 38.75
N LEU A 357 15.26 33.21 39.29
CA LEU A 357 16.35 34.08 38.87
C LEU A 357 17.03 34.77 40.05
N ALA A 358 18.30 35.10 39.85
CA ALA A 358 19.05 36.02 40.68
C ALA A 358 19.30 37.31 39.90
N ALA A 359 19.18 38.46 40.55
CA ALA A 359 19.41 39.76 39.92
C ALA A 359 20.26 40.66 40.82
N ARG A 360 21.16 41.44 40.20
CA ARG A 360 21.97 42.46 40.89
C ARG A 360 22.20 43.69 40.01
N PRO A 361 22.41 44.88 40.62
CA PRO A 361 22.83 46.06 39.88
C PRO A 361 24.19 45.83 39.19
N ALA A 362 24.34 46.30 37.96
CA ALA A 362 25.63 46.25 37.26
C ALA A 362 26.71 47.11 37.97
N SER A 363 26.30 48.09 38.78
CA SER A 363 27.20 48.92 39.59
C SER A 363 27.91 48.17 40.72
N GLY A 364 27.51 46.92 41.03
CA GLY A 364 28.17 46.04 42.01
C GLY A 364 27.95 46.41 43.49
N LYS A 365 27.12 47.41 43.79
CA LYS A 365 26.93 47.92 45.16
C LYS A 365 26.01 47.07 46.06
N LEU A 366 25.21 46.18 45.48
CA LEU A 366 24.33 45.26 46.20
C LEU A 366 24.57 43.82 45.72
N GLY A 367 24.46 42.86 46.64
CA GLY A 367 24.54 41.43 46.35
C GLY A 367 23.32 40.90 45.59
N ASP A 368 23.37 39.62 45.21
CA ASP A 368 22.31 38.95 44.43
C ASP A 368 21.00 38.88 45.21
N THR A 369 19.92 39.37 44.60
CA THR A 369 18.55 39.16 45.07
C THR A 369 17.94 38.01 44.28
N HIS A 370 17.42 37.01 45.00
CA HIS A 370 16.81 35.82 44.41
C HIS A 370 15.28 35.91 44.45
N GLY A 371 14.63 35.38 43.42
CA GLY A 371 13.17 35.29 43.37
C GLY A 371 12.68 34.28 42.35
N THR A 372 11.44 33.84 42.53
CA THR A 372 10.67 33.10 41.52
C THR A 372 9.50 33.98 41.11
N VAL A 373 9.30 34.11 39.79
CA VAL A 373 8.19 34.86 39.18
C VAL A 373 7.35 33.92 38.35
#